data_AF-A0A5S3VT28-F1
#
_entry.id   AF-A0A5S3VT28-F1
#
_cell.length_a   1.000
_cell.length_b   1.000
_cell.length_c   1.000
_cell.angle_alpha   90.00
_cell.angle_beta   90.00
_cell.angle_gamma   90.00
#
_symmetry.space_group_name_H-M   'P 1'
#
loop_
_entity.id
_entity.type
_entity.pdbx_description
1 polymer ?
#
loop_
_entity_poly.entity_id
_entity_poly.type
_entity_poly.pdbx_seq_one_letter_code
_entity_poly.pdbx_strand_id
1 'polypeptide(L)' 'LFDERNPAIKKLLSMAIQTAKAKGKYVGICGQGPSDHEDFAAWLVEEGIDSVSLNPDTVLETWLYLAEKFTK' A
#
# COMPACT_ATOMS: atom_id res chain seq x y z
N LEU A 1 -10.01 8.43 17.46
CA LEU A 1 -10.03 7.21 16.64
C LEU A 1 -8.85 7.29 15.68
N PHE A 2 -8.08 6.22 15.52
CA PHE A 2 -6.93 6.15 14.60
C PHE A 2 -7.40 5.52 13.28
N ASP A 3 -6.91 6.03 12.14
CA ASP A 3 -7.19 5.51 10.80
C ASP A 3 -5.98 5.79 9.90
N GLU A 4 -5.35 4.76 9.37
CA GLU A 4 -4.18 4.79 8.49
C GLU A 4 -4.44 5.54 7.17
N ARG A 5 -5.72 5.69 6.79
CA ARG A 5 -6.17 6.42 5.60
C ARG A 5 -6.38 7.92 5.87
N ASN A 6 -6.12 8.38 7.09
CA ASN A 6 -6.20 9.79 7.43
C ASN A 6 -5.37 10.62 6.42
N PRO A 7 -5.90 11.74 5.89
CA PRO A 7 -5.19 12.55 4.89
C PRO A 7 -3.77 12.97 5.30
N ALA A 8 -3.53 13.21 6.60
CA ALA A 8 -2.19 13.53 7.10
C ALA A 8 -1.24 12.33 6.99
N ILE A 9 -1.71 11.11 7.24
CA ILE A 9 -0.93 9.87 7.11
C ILE A 9 -0.68 9.58 5.63
N LYS A 10 -1.71 9.66 4.77
CA LYS A 10 -1.54 9.50 3.32
C LYS A 10 -0.52 10.48 2.75
N LYS A 11 -0.52 11.74 3.20
CA LYS A 11 0.48 12.73 2.79
C LYS A 11 1.90 12.33 3.20
N LEU A 12 2.07 11.84 4.43
CA LEU A 12 3.37 11.36 4.92
C LEU A 12 3.87 10.15 4.11
N LEU A 13 2.99 9.18 3.86
CA LEU A 13 3.31 7.97 3.08
C LEU A 13 3.67 8.33 1.64
N SER A 14 2.86 9.19 0.99
CA SER A 14 3.14 9.67 -0.36
C SER A 14 4.50 10.35 -0.45
N MET A 15 4.82 11.25 0.49
CA MET A 15 6.14 11.89 0.54
C MET A 15 7.30 10.88 0.65
N ALA A 16 7.15 9.85 1.48
CA ALA A 16 8.16 8.81 1.64
C ALA A 16 8.32 7.96 0.36
N ILE A 17 7.21 7.50 -0.22
CA ILE A 17 7.18 6.70 -1.45
C ILE A 17 7.81 7.50 -2.59
N GLN A 18 7.30 8.70 -2.88
CA GLN A 18 7.79 9.52 -3.99
C GLN A 18 9.29 9.85 -3.84
N THR A 19 9.76 10.11 -2.61
CA THR A 19 11.20 10.37 -2.36
C THR A 19 12.05 9.13 -2.63
N ALA A 20 11.61 7.94 -2.22
CA ALA A 20 12.32 6.69 -2.49
C ALA A 20 12.37 6.38 -3.99
N LYS A 21 11.24 6.49 -4.68
CA LYS A 21 11.14 6.28 -6.13
C LYS A 21 12.01 7.27 -6.92
N ALA A 22 11.98 8.55 -6.56
CA ALA A 22 12.84 9.57 -7.18
C ALA A 22 14.34 9.29 -7.01
N LYS A 23 14.72 8.57 -5.95
CA LYS A 23 16.10 8.16 -5.68
C LYS A 23 16.46 6.76 -6.19
N GLY A 24 15.53 6.09 -6.89
CA GLY A 24 15.71 4.69 -7.32
C GLY A 24 15.96 3.75 -6.15
N LYS A 25 15.35 4.02 -4.99
CA LYS A 25 15.45 3.20 -3.79
C LYS A 25 14.15 2.43 -3.57
N TYR A 26 14.32 1.23 -3.02
CA TYR A 26 13.21 0.38 -2.61
C TYR A 26 12.39 1.03 -1.48
N VAL A 27 11.07 0.92 -1.57
CA VAL A 27 10.11 1.31 -0.54
C VAL A 27 9.02 0.25 -0.40
N GLY A 28 8.85 -0.25 0.82
CA GLY A 28 7.79 -1.17 1.19
C GLY A 28 7.09 -0.71 2.48
N ILE A 29 5.89 -1.24 2.72
CA ILE A 29 5.12 -0.98 3.94
C ILE A 29 4.80 -2.29 4.65
N CYS A 30 4.81 -2.25 5.98
CA CYS A 30 4.35 -3.32 6.86
C CYS A 30 3.15 -2.85 7.69
N GLY A 31 2.32 -3.80 8.12
CA GLY A 31 1.10 -3.56 8.89
C GLY A 31 -0.13 -4.17 8.21
N GLN A 32 -1.24 -4.29 8.96
CA GLN A 32 -2.48 -4.90 8.45
C GLN A 32 -3.38 -3.92 7.69
N GLY A 33 -3.13 -2.60 7.78
CA GLY A 33 -3.94 -1.59 7.09
C GLY A 33 -4.24 -1.91 5.61
N PRO A 34 -3.29 -2.39 4.79
CA PRO A 34 -3.58 -2.75 3.40
C PRO A 34 -4.49 -3.98 3.23
N SER A 35 -4.43 -4.97 4.13
CA SER A 35 -5.35 -6.12 4.10
C SER A 35 -6.70 -5.82 4.74
N ASP A 36 -6.74 -4.98 5.77
CA ASP A 36 -7.98 -4.56 6.44
C ASP A 36 -8.79 -3.58 5.57
N HIS A 37 -8.11 -2.86 4.69
CA HIS A 37 -8.66 -1.84 3.80
C HIS A 37 -8.10 -2.00 2.38
N GLU A 38 -8.79 -2.79 1.55
CA GLU A 38 -8.37 -3.06 0.17
C GLU A 38 -8.20 -1.78 -0.68
N ASP A 39 -9.03 -0.75 -0.43
CA ASP A 39 -8.91 0.56 -1.09
C ASP A 39 -7.59 1.26 -0.77
N PHE A 40 -7.07 1.05 0.44
CA PHE A 40 -5.77 1.54 0.86
C PHE A 40 -4.62 0.76 0.21
N ALA A 41 -4.74 -0.57 0.08
CA ALA A 41 -3.77 -1.35 -0.69
C ALA A 41 -3.69 -0.88 -2.15
N ALA A 42 -4.83 -0.66 -2.79
CA ALA A 42 -4.86 -0.14 -4.16
C ALA A 42 -4.22 1.25 -4.27
N TRP A 43 -4.52 2.15 -3.34
CA TRP A 43 -3.93 3.48 -3.31
C TRP A 43 -2.40 3.42 -3.15
N LEU A 44 -1.87 2.51 -2.31
CA LEU A 44 -0.43 2.31 -2.17
C LEU A 44 0.23 1.83 -3.46
N VAL A 45 -0.45 0.95 -4.22
CA VAL A 45 0.00 0.51 -5.55
C VAL A 45 -0.01 1.68 -6.55
N GLU A 46 -1.06 2.51 -6.55
CA GLU A 46 -1.14 3.71 -7.39
C GLU A 46 -0.03 4.73 -7.07
N GLU A 47 0.33 4.89 -5.79
CA GLU A 47 1.47 5.71 -5.37
C GLU A 47 2.83 5.13 -5.83
N GLY A 48 2.87 3.86 -6.24
CA GLY A 48 4.03 3.20 -6.80
C GLY A 48 4.92 2.49 -5.77
N ILE A 49 4.35 2.03 -4.65
CA ILE A 49 5.09 1.24 -3.66
C ILE A 49 5.62 -0.06 -4.28
N ASP A 50 6.78 -0.53 -3.82
CA ASP A 50 7.42 -1.73 -4.41
C ASP A 50 6.89 -3.03 -3.81
N SER A 51 6.45 -3.01 -2.55
CA SER A 51 5.91 -4.20 -1.87
C SER A 51 5.04 -3.87 -0.66
N VAL A 52 4.16 -4.81 -0.32
CA VAL A 52 3.36 -4.80 0.91
C VAL A 52 3.63 -6.09 1.69
N SER A 53 3.87 -5.98 3.01
CA SER A 53 4.07 -7.13 3.90
C SER A 53 2.83 -7.37 4.77
N LEU A 54 2.19 -8.52 4.57
CA LEU A 54 0.92 -8.91 5.19
C LEU A 54 1.06 -10.18 6.03
N ASN A 55 0.03 -10.49 6.81
CA ASN A 55 -0.02 -11.76 7.52
C ASN A 55 -0.34 -12.90 6.51
N PRO A 56 0.17 -14.12 6.73
CA PRO A 56 0.02 -15.21 5.76
C PRO A 56 -1.43 -15.55 5.38
N ASP A 57 -2.38 -15.34 6.29
CA ASP A 57 -3.80 -15.56 6.09
C ASP A 57 -4.47 -14.52 5.17
N THR A 58 -3.96 -13.29 5.11
CA THR A 58 -4.54 -12.20 4.30
C THR A 58 -3.83 -11.94 2.97
N VAL A 59 -2.67 -12.57 2.75
CA VAL A 59 -1.86 -12.39 1.53
C VAL A 59 -2.66 -12.73 0.26
N LEU A 60 -3.35 -13.86 0.22
CA LEU A 60 -4.02 -14.33 -1.00
C LEU A 60 -5.20 -13.44 -1.39
N GLU A 61 -6.03 -13.07 -0.42
CA GLU A 61 -7.19 -12.19 -0.66
C GLU A 61 -6.74 -10.84 -1.20
N THR A 62 -5.78 -10.20 -0.53
CA THR A 62 -5.25 -8.90 -0.97
C THR A 62 -4.60 -8.98 -2.34
N TRP A 63 -3.87 -10.07 -2.63
CA TRP A 63 -3.25 -10.29 -3.95
C TRP A 63 -4.33 -10.37 -5.04
N LEU A 64 -5.34 -11.22 -4.84
CA LEU A 64 -6.40 -11.43 -5.84
C LEU A 64 -7.18 -10.14 -6.11
N TYR A 65 -7.51 -9.38 -5.07
CA TYR A 65 -8.13 -8.06 -5.20
C TYR A 65 -7.29 -7.11 -6.08
N LEU A 66 -6.00 -6.96 -5.77
CA LEU A 66 -5.10 -6.08 -6.54
C LEU A 66 -4.93 -6.55 -7.98
N ALA A 67 -4.83 -7.87 -8.18
CA ALA A 67 -4.73 -8.47 -9.51
C ALA A 67 -5.98 -8.17 -10.34
N GLU A 68 -7.19 -8.37 -9.80
CA GLU A 68 -8.44 -8.05 -10.49
C GLU A 68 -8.56 -6.54 -10.81
N LYS A 69 -8.16 -5.68 -9.87
CA LYS A 69 -8.27 -4.23 -10.04
C LYS A 69 -7.34 -3.66 -11.11
N PHE A 70 -6.12 -4.19 -11.24
CA PHE A 70 -5.08 -3.64 -12.12
C PHE A 70 -4.80 -4.48 -13.37
N THR A 71 -5.41 -5.66 -13.51
CA THR A 71 -5.30 -6.48 -14.74
C THR A 71 -6.52 -6.23 -15.63
N LYS A 72 -6.30 -5.53 -16.76
CA LYS A 72 -7.18 -5.53 -17.94
C LYS A 72 -6.45 -6.14 -19.11
#